data_AF-A0A0H4IQD5-F1
#
_entry.id   AF-A0A0H4IQD5-F1
#
_cell.length_a   1.000
_cell.length_b   1.000
_cell.length_c   1.000
_cell.angle_alpha   90.00
_cell.angle_beta   90.00
_cell.angle_gamma   90.00
#
_symmetry.space_group_name_H-M   'P 1'
#
loop_
_entity.id
_entity.type
_entity.pdbx_description
1 polymer ?
#
loop_
_entity_poly.entity_id
_entity_poly.type
_entity_poly.pdbx_seq_one_letter_code
_entity_poly.pdbx_strand_id
1 'polypeptide(L)'
;KEVRQAIWERISAFSDNLQLPSHLRVYAMELMQSISGRKRNLEVFSSEGPAFLLPWEGWGDLRDETANQANSSDNPTAKDASSSRFTSTLVALKSSQLVSSITPNLEVTPEDVLSVDSAVSCFLRISESVTTPSHIDDLLALLAEWEGLFMTGINDISSVAESDALNNWSNEDWDEGWESFQEEAIEKEMKESSTISSIHPLHACWITIFLKLITFSSYRDILKLLDKNTGKICAALLSEEDTHSLTQTVMEVDCFLALKIALLMPYEVIRLRCLDIVESKL
;
A
#
# COMPACT_ATOMS: atom_id res chain seq x y z
N LYS A 1 7.79 -35.35 5.21
CA LYS A 1 8.22 -34.17 6.02
C LYS A 1 9.70 -33.86 5.77
N GLU A 2 10.61 -34.81 6.00
CA GLU A 2 12.07 -34.65 5.77
C GLU A 2 12.47 -34.23 4.35
N VAL A 3 11.87 -34.83 3.31
CA VAL A 3 12.13 -34.45 1.91
C VAL A 3 11.77 -32.99 1.65
N ARG A 4 10.65 -32.52 2.22
CA ARG A 4 10.21 -31.13 2.07
C ARG A 4 11.16 -30.16 2.79
N GLN A 5 11.64 -30.53 3.98
CA GLN A 5 12.65 -29.76 4.73
C GLN A 5 13.97 -29.66 3.97
N ALA A 6 14.47 -30.77 3.40
CA ALA A 6 15.70 -30.77 2.60
C ALA A 6 15.57 -29.93 1.33
N ILE A 7 14.40 -29.95 0.67
CA ILE A 7 14.11 -29.07 -0.47
C ILE A 7 14.11 -27.61 -0.02
N TRP A 8 13.47 -27.29 1.11
CA TRP A 8 13.42 -25.94 1.66
C TRP A 8 14.81 -25.39 1.99
N GLU A 9 15.65 -26.16 2.70
CA GLU A 9 17.02 -25.77 3.03
C GLU A 9 17.85 -25.53 1.77
N ARG A 10 17.62 -26.32 0.71
CA ARG A 10 18.31 -26.16 -0.56
C ARG A 10 17.86 -24.91 -1.32
N ILE A 11 16.57 -24.57 -1.29
CA ILE A 11 16.05 -23.33 -1.89
C ILE A 11 16.53 -22.11 -1.07
N SER A 12 16.55 -22.20 0.27
CA SER A 12 17.08 -21.14 1.14
C SER A 12 18.58 -20.91 0.91
N ALA A 13 19.38 -21.97 0.84
CA ALA A 13 20.80 -21.86 0.51
C ALA A 13 21.03 -21.25 -0.88
N PHE A 14 20.09 -21.48 -1.81
CA PHE A 14 20.12 -20.87 -3.14
C PHE A 14 19.73 -19.38 -3.11
N SER A 15 18.72 -18.99 -2.32
CA SER A 15 18.34 -17.57 -2.17
C SER A 15 19.44 -16.74 -1.53
N ASP A 16 20.17 -17.32 -0.56
CA ASP A 16 21.18 -16.61 0.22
C ASP A 16 22.54 -16.51 -0.50
N ASN A 17 22.69 -17.20 -1.63
CA ASN A 17 23.95 -17.22 -2.37
C ASN A 17 24.15 -15.94 -3.19
N LEU A 18 24.87 -14.97 -2.63
CA LEU A 18 25.18 -13.67 -3.25
C LEU A 18 25.96 -13.76 -4.58
N GLN A 19 26.56 -14.91 -4.92
CA GLN A 19 27.20 -15.12 -6.22
C GLN A 19 26.19 -15.30 -7.36
N LEU A 20 24.91 -15.57 -7.05
CA LEU A 20 23.87 -15.75 -8.03
C LEU A 20 23.26 -14.41 -8.47
N PRO A 21 22.88 -14.30 -9.76
CA PRO A 21 22.09 -13.18 -10.27
C PRO A 21 20.87 -12.90 -9.40
N SER A 22 20.59 -11.63 -9.14
CA SER A 22 19.51 -11.20 -8.24
C SER A 22 18.14 -11.77 -8.65
N HIS A 23 17.85 -11.84 -9.95
CA HIS A 23 16.58 -12.38 -10.46
C HIS A 23 16.38 -13.85 -10.08
N LEU A 24 17.44 -14.68 -10.10
CA LEU A 24 17.35 -16.08 -9.67
C LEU A 24 17.13 -16.22 -8.17
N ARG A 25 17.74 -15.34 -7.37
CA ARG A 25 17.52 -15.29 -5.92
C ARG A 25 16.08 -14.88 -5.59
N VAL A 26 15.53 -13.91 -6.31
CA VAL A 26 14.13 -13.48 -6.17
C VAL A 26 13.17 -14.60 -6.53
N TYR A 27 13.36 -15.30 -7.65
CA TYR A 27 12.53 -16.45 -8.01
C TYR A 27 12.54 -17.55 -6.94
N ALA A 28 13.71 -17.84 -6.35
CA ALA A 28 13.80 -18.82 -5.27
C ALA A 28 13.02 -18.38 -4.02
N MET A 29 13.08 -17.10 -3.67
CA MET A 29 12.32 -16.56 -2.53
C MET A 29 10.81 -16.48 -2.79
N GLU A 30 10.39 -16.15 -4.01
CA GLU A 30 8.97 -16.19 -4.43
C GLU A 30 8.41 -17.61 -4.35
N LEU A 31 9.21 -18.59 -4.78
CA LEU A 31 8.87 -20.01 -4.64
C LEU A 31 8.72 -20.40 -3.17
N MET A 32 9.63 -19.96 -2.30
CA MET A 32 9.54 -20.19 -0.85
C MET A 32 8.29 -19.55 -0.24
N GLN A 33 7.93 -18.33 -0.66
CA GLN A 33 6.72 -17.65 -0.20
C GLN A 33 5.45 -18.40 -0.65
N SER A 34 5.42 -18.85 -1.91
CA SER A 34 4.31 -19.61 -2.49
C SER A 34 4.11 -20.96 -1.79
N ILE A 35 5.21 -21.68 -1.55
CA ILE A 35 5.22 -22.96 -0.83
C ILE A 35 4.71 -22.79 0.61
N SER A 36 5.08 -21.71 1.28
CA SER A 36 4.73 -21.46 2.68
C SER A 36 3.25 -21.12 2.90
N GLY A 37 2.46 -20.95 1.84
CA GLY A 37 1.03 -20.63 1.95
C GLY A 37 0.73 -19.23 2.49
N ARG A 38 1.75 -18.41 2.77
CA ARG A 38 1.59 -17.01 3.16
C ARG A 38 1.30 -16.17 1.91
N LYS A 39 0.13 -16.37 1.31
CA LYS A 39 -0.41 -15.49 0.28
C LYS A 39 -0.81 -14.17 0.94
N ARG A 40 0.15 -13.25 1.09
CA ARG A 40 -0.17 -11.82 1.20
C ARG A 40 -0.34 -11.31 -0.23
N ASN A 41 -1.60 -11.07 -0.62
CA ASN A 41 -2.04 -10.40 -1.85
C ASN A 41 -1.18 -10.68 -3.09
N LEU A 42 -1.19 -11.95 -3.53
CA LEU A 42 -0.56 -12.39 -4.77
C LEU A 42 -1.37 -12.02 -6.04
N GLU A 43 -2.49 -11.32 -5.90
CA GLU A 43 -3.39 -11.01 -7.02
C GLU A 43 -2.90 -9.87 -7.91
N VAL A 44 -1.96 -9.04 -7.45
CA VAL A 44 -1.61 -7.81 -8.18
C VAL A 44 -0.45 -7.99 -9.16
N PHE A 45 0.45 -8.96 -8.98
CA PHE A 45 1.63 -9.10 -9.84
C PHE A 45 2.00 -10.54 -10.19
N SER A 46 1.17 -11.15 -11.03
CA SER A 46 1.64 -12.15 -11.97
C SER A 46 0.64 -12.33 -13.10
N SER A 47 0.92 -11.74 -14.26
CA SER A 47 0.33 -12.24 -15.50
C SER A 47 0.99 -13.56 -15.95
N GLU A 48 2.10 -13.97 -15.32
CA GLU A 48 2.91 -15.11 -15.77
C GLU A 48 3.60 -15.93 -14.65
N GLY A 49 3.12 -15.86 -13.41
CA GLY A 49 3.54 -16.76 -12.32
C GLY A 49 2.57 -17.93 -12.21
N PRO A 50 3.02 -19.17 -11.91
CA PRO A 50 2.21 -20.33 -12.18
C PRO A 50 1.04 -20.36 -11.21
N ALA A 51 -0.17 -20.17 -11.74
CA ALA A 51 -1.44 -20.51 -11.10
C ALA A 51 -1.54 -21.99 -10.65
N PHE A 52 -0.45 -22.75 -10.77
CA PHE A 52 -0.29 -24.17 -10.44
C PHE A 52 0.47 -24.43 -9.14
N LEU A 53 1.06 -23.41 -8.48
CA LEU A 53 1.77 -23.61 -7.21
C LEU A 53 0.80 -23.57 -6.04
N LEU A 54 0.35 -24.76 -5.62
CA LEU A 54 -0.40 -24.94 -4.39
C LEU A 54 0.54 -24.86 -3.18
N PRO A 55 0.16 -24.13 -2.12
CA PRO A 55 0.85 -24.18 -0.84
C PRO A 55 1.06 -25.62 -0.36
N TRP A 56 2.17 -25.89 0.31
CA TRP A 56 2.36 -27.20 0.92
C TRP A 56 1.44 -27.34 2.13
N GLU A 57 0.40 -28.16 1.97
CA GLU A 57 -0.57 -28.44 3.03
C GLU A 57 0.15 -29.04 4.26
N GLY A 58 -0.13 -28.46 5.44
CA GLY A 58 0.52 -28.79 6.72
C GLY A 58 1.93 -28.22 6.92
N TRP A 59 2.38 -27.27 6.09
CA TRP A 59 3.70 -26.64 6.24
C TRP A 59 3.79 -25.64 7.41
N GLY A 60 2.68 -24.98 7.75
CA GLY A 60 2.59 -24.12 8.94
C GLY A 60 2.93 -24.88 10.23
N ASP A 61 2.41 -26.10 10.36
CA ASP A 61 2.62 -26.97 11.52
C ASP A 61 4.05 -27.51 11.61
N LEU A 62 4.76 -27.62 10.48
CA LEU A 62 6.13 -28.15 10.45
C LEU A 62 7.14 -27.17 11.07
N ARG A 63 6.97 -25.87 10.83
CA ARG A 63 7.80 -24.84 11.49
C ARG A 63 7.55 -24.83 13.00
N ASP A 64 6.33 -25.12 13.42
CA ASP A 64 5.96 -25.19 14.84
C ASP A 64 6.53 -26.43 15.52
N GLU A 65 6.47 -27.60 14.88
CA GLU A 65 7.09 -28.83 15.40
C GLU A 65 8.64 -28.74 15.49
N THR A 66 9.29 -28.12 14.49
CA THR A 66 10.76 -28.03 14.46
C THR A 66 11.30 -26.95 15.42
N ALA A 67 10.54 -25.88 15.65
CA ALA A 67 10.88 -24.86 16.66
C ALA A 67 10.68 -25.36 18.10
N ASN A 68 9.65 -26.19 18.33
CA ASN A 68 9.37 -26.79 19.63
C ASN A 68 10.42 -27.81 20.09
N GLN A 69 11.20 -28.40 19.17
CA GLN A 69 12.32 -29.28 19.52
C GLN A 69 13.66 -28.54 19.74
N ALA A 70 13.80 -27.30 19.24
CA ALA A 70 15.05 -26.56 19.34
C ALA A 70 15.09 -25.55 20.48
N ASN A 71 13.95 -25.03 20.97
CA ASN A 71 13.93 -23.97 21.97
C ASN A 71 12.89 -24.22 23.08
N SER A 72 13.31 -24.85 24.17
CA SER A 72 12.67 -24.69 25.49
C SER A 72 13.06 -23.33 26.08
N SER A 73 12.74 -22.25 25.36
CA SER A 73 12.80 -20.89 25.87
C SER A 73 11.67 -20.09 25.21
N ASP A 74 10.64 -19.83 25.98
CA ASP A 74 9.53 -18.94 25.65
C ASP A 74 10.06 -17.60 25.11
N ASN A 75 9.87 -17.36 23.81
CA ASN A 75 9.84 -16.00 23.26
C ASN A 75 9.01 -15.97 21.96
N PRO A 76 7.73 -15.61 22.02
CA PRO A 76 6.86 -15.49 20.84
C PRO A 76 7.34 -14.43 19.82
N THR A 77 8.20 -13.50 20.24
CA THR A 77 8.80 -12.43 19.41
C THR A 77 9.81 -12.90 18.37
N ALA A 78 10.46 -14.05 18.54
CA ALA A 78 11.49 -14.52 17.60
C ALA A 78 10.89 -15.05 16.28
N LYS A 79 9.68 -15.61 16.32
CA LYS A 79 8.98 -16.18 15.16
C LYS A 79 8.51 -15.10 14.19
N ASP A 80 8.00 -13.98 14.72
CA ASP A 80 7.61 -12.83 13.93
C ASP A 80 8.82 -12.10 13.33
N ALA A 81 9.91 -11.97 14.07
CA ALA A 81 11.14 -11.33 13.61
C ALA A 81 11.82 -12.08 12.44
N SER A 82 11.83 -13.41 12.45
CA SER A 82 12.37 -14.21 11.32
C SER A 82 11.49 -14.08 10.08
N SER A 83 10.17 -14.02 10.29
CA SER A 83 9.18 -13.95 9.24
C SER A 83 9.09 -12.57 8.58
N SER A 84 9.22 -11.51 9.37
CA SER A 84 9.32 -10.12 8.89
C SER A 84 10.63 -9.86 8.17
N ARG A 85 11.76 -10.39 8.68
CA ARG A 85 13.06 -10.28 8.03
C ARG A 85 13.07 -10.92 6.64
N PHE A 86 12.46 -12.09 6.47
CA PHE A 86 12.35 -12.73 5.15
C PHE A 86 11.53 -11.86 4.17
N THR A 87 10.39 -11.33 4.61
CA THR A 87 9.57 -10.45 3.76
C THR A 87 10.28 -9.13 3.43
N SER A 88 10.93 -8.49 4.40
CA SER A 88 11.71 -7.27 4.16
C SER A 88 12.88 -7.52 3.22
N THR A 89 13.56 -8.67 3.32
CA THR A 89 14.64 -9.05 2.40
C THR A 89 14.13 -9.27 0.99
N LEU A 90 12.99 -9.94 0.83
CA LEU A 90 12.39 -10.16 -0.48
C LEU A 90 11.96 -8.84 -1.13
N VAL A 91 11.25 -8.01 -0.38
CA VAL A 91 10.80 -6.69 -0.84
C VAL A 91 11.99 -5.83 -1.22
N ALA A 92 13.05 -5.79 -0.41
CA ALA A 92 14.28 -5.06 -0.71
C ALA A 92 14.96 -5.54 -2.01
N LEU A 93 15.06 -6.86 -2.21
CA LEU A 93 15.65 -7.42 -3.43
C LEU A 93 14.80 -7.13 -4.67
N LYS A 94 13.47 -7.24 -4.58
CA LYS A 94 12.56 -6.86 -5.66
C LYS A 94 12.64 -5.37 -5.97
N SER A 95 12.67 -4.55 -4.92
CA SER A 95 12.82 -3.09 -5.02
C SER A 95 14.09 -2.74 -5.77
N SER A 96 15.21 -3.38 -5.44
CA SER A 96 16.50 -3.23 -6.14
C SER A 96 16.43 -3.58 -7.63
N GLN A 97 15.61 -4.57 -8.01
CA GLN A 97 15.42 -4.92 -9.42
C GLN A 97 14.59 -3.87 -10.16
N LEU A 98 13.48 -3.43 -9.56
CA LEU A 98 12.59 -2.43 -10.14
C LEU A 98 13.32 -1.09 -10.35
N VAL A 99 14.15 -0.68 -9.39
CA VAL A 99 14.88 0.59 -9.49
C VAL A 99 16.16 0.49 -10.31
N SER A 100 16.55 -0.69 -10.79
CA SER A 100 17.79 -0.85 -11.57
C SER A 100 17.78 -0.09 -12.89
N SER A 101 16.60 0.15 -13.46
CA SER A 101 16.39 1.02 -14.63
C SER A 101 16.61 2.50 -14.31
N ILE A 102 16.26 2.93 -13.10
CA ILE A 102 16.38 4.32 -12.63
C ILE A 102 17.80 4.59 -12.14
N THR A 103 18.31 3.71 -11.28
CA THR A 103 19.55 3.88 -10.52
C THR A 103 20.29 2.53 -10.43
N PRO A 104 21.09 2.15 -11.45
CA PRO A 104 21.66 0.80 -11.56
C PRO A 104 22.65 0.44 -10.46
N ASN A 105 23.18 1.43 -9.73
CA ASN A 105 24.16 1.24 -8.65
C ASN A 105 23.54 1.29 -7.26
N LEU A 106 22.24 1.53 -7.14
CA LEU A 106 21.56 1.66 -5.86
C LEU A 106 20.92 0.33 -5.49
N GLU A 107 21.36 -0.24 -4.38
CA GLU A 107 20.76 -1.44 -3.78
C GLU A 107 19.84 -1.00 -2.63
N VAL A 108 18.59 -1.43 -2.67
CA VAL A 108 17.64 -1.28 -1.57
C VAL A 108 17.90 -2.44 -0.62
N THR A 109 18.23 -2.13 0.63
CA THR A 109 18.54 -3.14 1.65
C THR A 109 17.31 -3.45 2.51
N PRO A 110 17.28 -4.57 3.24
CA PRO A 110 16.19 -4.87 4.16
C PRO A 110 15.94 -3.74 5.17
N GLU A 111 17.01 -3.07 5.61
CA GLU A 111 16.99 -1.93 6.54
C GLU A 111 16.21 -0.74 5.99
N ASP A 112 16.28 -0.50 4.68
CA ASP A 112 15.54 0.57 4.02
C ASP A 112 14.02 0.34 4.09
N VAL A 113 13.54 -0.89 4.25
CA VAL A 113 12.10 -1.24 4.27
C VAL A 113 11.61 -1.74 5.64
N LEU A 114 12.40 -1.55 6.71
CA LEU A 114 12.03 -1.96 8.07
C LEU A 114 10.94 -1.08 8.69
N SER A 115 10.92 0.22 8.36
CA SER A 115 9.96 1.19 8.87
C SER A 115 9.48 2.12 7.76
N VAL A 116 8.33 2.75 7.97
CA VAL A 116 7.77 3.74 7.03
C VAL A 116 8.77 4.88 6.78
N ASP A 117 9.40 5.41 7.83
CA ASP A 117 10.36 6.52 7.70
C ASP A 117 11.60 6.14 6.89
N SER A 118 12.12 4.92 7.09
CA SER A 118 13.26 4.42 6.33
C SER A 118 12.89 4.21 4.86
N ALA A 119 11.70 3.66 4.62
CA ALA A 119 11.18 3.43 3.27
C ALA A 119 11.00 4.75 2.54
N VAL A 120 10.29 5.72 3.15
CA VAL A 120 10.11 7.07 2.59
C VAL A 120 11.46 7.72 2.28
N SER A 121 12.43 7.66 3.20
CA SER A 121 13.78 8.22 2.97
C SER A 121 14.48 7.56 1.78
N CYS A 122 14.37 6.23 1.66
CA CYS A 122 14.92 5.49 0.53
C CYS A 122 14.22 5.86 -0.79
N PHE A 123 12.90 5.97 -0.78
CA PHE A 123 12.10 6.35 -1.95
C PHE A 123 12.46 7.75 -2.46
N LEU A 124 12.57 8.71 -1.56
CA LEU A 124 12.93 10.09 -1.92
C LEU A 124 14.29 10.13 -2.61
N ARG A 125 15.29 9.42 -2.08
CA ARG A 125 16.62 9.26 -2.70
C ARG A 125 16.53 8.61 -4.08
N ILE A 126 15.70 7.59 -4.29
CA ILE A 126 15.48 6.99 -5.62
C ILE A 126 14.82 8.01 -6.57
N SER A 127 13.83 8.75 -6.08
CA SER A 127 13.04 9.71 -6.86
C SER A 127 13.87 10.88 -7.40
N GLU A 128 14.99 11.23 -6.75
CA GLU A 128 15.92 12.24 -7.23
C GLU A 128 16.56 11.85 -8.57
N SER A 129 16.76 10.54 -8.80
CA SER A 129 17.37 10.00 -10.02
C SER A 129 16.38 9.84 -11.19
N VAL A 130 15.09 10.14 -10.95
CA VAL A 130 14.03 10.05 -11.97
C VAL A 130 14.12 11.23 -12.94
N THR A 131 14.44 10.90 -14.19
CA THR A 131 14.67 11.85 -15.29
C THR A 131 13.77 11.64 -16.49
N THR A 132 13.12 10.47 -16.61
CA THR A 132 12.25 10.12 -17.74
C THR A 132 10.85 9.74 -17.25
N PRO A 133 9.80 9.90 -18.08
CA PRO A 133 8.45 9.46 -17.73
C PRO A 133 8.35 7.96 -17.46
N SER A 134 9.12 7.10 -18.14
CA SER A 134 9.09 5.65 -17.91
C SER A 134 9.60 5.26 -16.52
N HIS A 135 10.51 6.05 -15.93
CA HIS A 135 10.94 5.82 -14.54
C HIS A 135 9.81 6.05 -13.52
N ILE A 136 8.72 6.75 -13.90
CA ILE A 136 7.55 6.89 -13.03
C ILE A 136 6.79 5.58 -12.92
N ASP A 137 6.69 4.81 -14.00
CA ASP A 137 6.07 3.49 -13.97
C ASP A 137 6.86 2.55 -13.04
N ASP A 138 8.19 2.63 -13.09
CA ASP A 138 9.08 1.89 -12.18
C ASP A 138 8.91 2.33 -10.71
N LEU A 139 8.75 3.63 -10.44
CA LEU A 139 8.44 4.14 -9.08
C LEU A 139 7.05 3.69 -8.60
N LEU A 140 6.05 3.64 -9.47
CA LEU A 140 4.72 3.16 -9.12
C LEU A 140 4.72 1.67 -8.81
N ALA A 141 5.48 0.87 -9.58
CA ALA A 141 5.68 -0.54 -9.30
C ALA A 141 6.39 -0.75 -7.96
N LEU A 142 7.43 0.04 -7.67
CA LEU A 142 8.13 0.03 -6.38
C LEU A 142 7.17 0.35 -5.22
N LEU A 143 6.36 1.41 -5.37
CA LEU A 143 5.43 1.84 -4.34
C LEU A 143 4.38 0.75 -4.05
N ALA A 144 3.89 0.07 -5.08
CA ALA A 144 2.93 -1.03 -4.94
C ALA A 144 3.51 -2.22 -4.14
N GLU A 145 4.79 -2.56 -4.32
CA GLU A 145 5.47 -3.60 -3.51
C GLU A 145 5.53 -3.21 -2.02
N TRP A 146 5.74 -1.94 -1.73
CA TRP A 146 5.84 -1.44 -0.36
C TRP A 146 4.48 -1.25 0.30
N GLU A 147 3.44 -0.88 -0.47
CA GLU A 147 2.06 -0.86 0.01
C GLU A 147 1.67 -2.23 0.56
N GLY A 148 2.05 -3.32 -0.11
CA GLY A 148 1.84 -4.68 0.40
C GLY A 148 2.46 -4.92 1.78
N LEU A 149 3.58 -4.27 2.10
CA LEU A 149 4.27 -4.40 3.38
C LEU A 149 3.61 -3.54 4.48
N PHE A 150 3.29 -2.28 4.18
CA PHE A 150 2.83 -1.30 5.18
C PHE A 150 1.30 -1.24 5.35
N MET A 151 0.52 -1.70 4.36
CA MET A 151 -0.95 -1.67 4.42
C MET A 151 -1.55 -2.93 5.06
N THR A 152 -0.76 -4.01 5.24
CA THR A 152 -1.26 -5.30 5.75
C THR A 152 -1.93 -5.19 7.13
N GLY A 153 -1.49 -4.27 8.01
CA GLY A 153 -2.09 -4.10 9.35
C GLY A 153 -3.37 -3.26 9.39
N ILE A 154 -3.64 -2.46 8.36
CA ILE A 154 -4.84 -1.59 8.32
C ILE A 154 -6.06 -2.40 7.85
N ASN A 155 -5.84 -3.43 7.03
CA ASN A 155 -6.88 -4.32 6.52
C ASN A 155 -7.57 -5.14 7.64
N ASP A 156 -6.81 -5.57 8.65
CA ASP A 156 -7.35 -6.32 9.79
C ASP A 156 -8.22 -5.43 10.69
N ILE A 157 -7.84 -4.16 10.88
CA ILE A 157 -8.57 -3.20 11.73
C ILE A 157 -9.92 -2.81 11.10
N SER A 158 -9.97 -2.68 9.76
CA SER A 158 -11.23 -2.42 9.04
C SER A 158 -12.23 -3.57 9.15
N SER A 159 -11.75 -4.82 9.19
CA SER A 159 -12.62 -6.00 9.31
C SER A 159 -13.25 -6.16 10.70
N VAL A 160 -12.57 -5.68 11.75
CA VAL A 160 -13.08 -5.71 13.12
C VAL A 160 -14.17 -4.64 13.34
N ALA A 161 -14.08 -3.51 12.65
CA ALA A 161 -15.11 -2.46 12.72
C ALA A 161 -16.43 -2.86 12.04
N GLU A 162 -16.39 -3.76 11.04
CA GLU A 162 -17.60 -4.26 10.36
C GLU A 162 -18.30 -5.40 11.12
N SER A 163 -17.60 -6.15 11.97
CA SER A 163 -18.20 -7.26 12.73
C SER A 163 -19.04 -6.83 13.93
N ASP A 164 -18.82 -5.63 14.49
CA ASP A 164 -19.54 -5.14 15.66
C ASP A 164 -20.90 -4.48 15.31
N ALA A 165 -21.23 -4.37 14.02
CA ALA A 165 -22.49 -3.79 13.54
C ALA A 165 -23.56 -4.83 13.13
N LEU A 166 -23.34 -6.12 13.42
CA LEU A 166 -24.24 -7.20 13.01
C LEU A 166 -24.79 -7.98 14.20
N ASN A 167 -25.71 -7.38 14.96
CA ASN A 167 -26.74 -8.11 15.73
C ASN A 167 -27.81 -7.16 16.30
N ASN A 168 -28.61 -6.54 15.44
CA ASN A 168 -29.97 -6.13 15.82
C ASN A 168 -30.86 -5.93 14.58
N TRP A 169 -31.29 -7.02 13.94
CA TRP A 169 -32.31 -6.99 12.88
C TRP A 169 -33.55 -7.75 13.33
N SER A 170 -34.15 -7.30 14.42
CA SER A 170 -35.50 -7.69 14.80
C SER A 170 -36.31 -6.45 15.14
N ASN A 171 -36.80 -5.75 14.11
CA ASN A 171 -38.16 -5.25 14.14
C ASN A 171 -38.69 -5.11 12.70
N GLU A 172 -39.72 -5.90 12.41
CA GLU A 172 -40.55 -5.78 11.23
C GLU A 172 -41.41 -4.53 11.39
N ASP A 173 -41.20 -3.51 10.56
CA ASP A 173 -42.17 -2.43 10.32
C ASP A 173 -41.93 -1.90 8.90
N TRP A 174 -42.27 -2.73 7.91
CA TRP A 174 -42.39 -2.34 6.50
C TRP A 174 -43.85 -2.10 6.18
N ASP A 175 -44.44 -1.08 6.79
CA ASP A 175 -45.69 -0.55 6.27
C ASP A 175 -45.79 0.96 6.42
N GLU A 176 -46.28 1.58 5.35
CA GLU A 176 -46.95 2.88 5.29
C GLU A 176 -46.10 4.16 5.21
N GLY A 177 -46.04 4.72 3.99
CA GLY A 177 -46.21 6.17 3.82
C GLY A 177 -45.05 6.93 3.18
N TRP A 178 -44.93 6.84 1.85
CA TRP A 178 -44.30 7.91 1.06
C TRP A 178 -45.23 9.12 1.03
N GLU A 179 -45.34 9.88 2.12
CA GLU A 179 -45.92 11.23 2.16
C GLU A 179 -45.85 11.81 3.59
N SER A 180 -44.84 12.62 3.88
CA SER A 180 -44.97 13.72 4.85
C SER A 180 -43.82 14.71 4.69
N PHE A 181 -44.08 15.75 3.89
CA PHE A 181 -43.42 17.04 4.06
C PHE A 181 -43.90 17.64 5.37
N GLN A 182 -43.05 17.67 6.39
CA GLN A 182 -43.13 18.63 7.49
C GLN A 182 -41.73 19.14 7.83
N GLU A 183 -41.56 20.42 7.52
CA GLU A 183 -40.51 21.30 7.96
C GLU A 183 -40.77 21.66 9.43
N GLU A 184 -39.99 21.13 10.35
CA GLU A 184 -39.75 21.75 11.67
C GLU A 184 -38.52 21.14 12.35
N ALA A 185 -37.69 22.05 12.84
CA ALA A 185 -36.32 21.85 13.30
C ALA A 185 -36.21 20.85 14.47
N ILE A 186 -35.42 19.81 14.26
CA ILE A 186 -34.77 19.08 15.35
C ILE A 186 -33.28 19.31 15.16
N GLU A 187 -32.73 20.18 16.01
CA GLU A 187 -31.31 20.25 16.34
C GLU A 187 -30.85 18.86 16.78
N LYS A 188 -30.45 18.02 15.82
CA LYS A 188 -29.64 16.83 16.08
C LYS A 188 -28.20 17.23 15.85
N GLU A 189 -27.57 17.57 16.96
CA GLU A 189 -26.15 17.59 17.21
C GLU A 189 -25.32 17.01 16.06
N MET A 190 -24.71 17.93 15.32
CA MET A 190 -23.39 17.86 14.71
C MET A 190 -22.60 16.58 15.10
N LYS A 191 -22.84 15.49 14.38
CA LYS A 191 -21.85 14.42 14.15
C LYS A 191 -21.21 14.63 12.78
N GLU A 192 -20.92 15.88 12.44
CA GLU A 192 -19.96 16.22 11.39
C GLU A 192 -18.56 16.22 11.98
N SER A 193 -18.09 15.02 12.24
CA SER A 193 -16.70 14.69 12.04
C SER A 193 -16.70 13.27 11.45
N SER A 194 -16.95 13.19 10.14
CA SER A 194 -16.45 12.08 9.34
C SER A 194 -14.93 12.08 9.53
N THR A 195 -14.52 11.42 10.60
CA THR A 195 -13.19 11.47 11.15
C THR A 195 -12.34 10.73 10.15
N ILE A 196 -11.48 11.46 9.42
CA ILE A 196 -10.48 10.91 8.50
C ILE A 196 -9.64 9.94 9.34
N SER A 197 -10.02 8.67 9.37
CA SER A 197 -9.51 7.75 10.40
C SER A 197 -8.11 7.22 10.10
N SER A 198 -7.56 7.50 8.92
CA SER A 198 -6.13 7.26 8.65
C SER A 198 -5.67 7.97 7.38
N ILE A 199 -4.47 8.55 7.44
CA ILE A 199 -3.70 8.99 6.27
C ILE A 199 -2.88 7.80 5.80
N HIS A 200 -2.73 7.65 4.48
CA HIS A 200 -1.90 6.61 3.89
C HIS A 200 -0.45 6.66 4.46
N PRO A 201 0.13 5.53 4.92
CA PRO A 201 1.45 5.52 5.54
C PRO A 201 2.54 6.02 4.59
N LEU A 202 2.38 5.77 3.28
CA LEU A 202 3.31 6.22 2.23
C LEU A 202 2.86 7.51 1.52
N HIS A 203 2.05 8.36 2.16
CA HIS A 203 1.58 9.63 1.56
C HIS A 203 2.72 10.51 1.01
N ALA A 204 3.86 10.54 1.71
CA ALA A 204 5.07 11.26 1.29
C ALA A 204 5.66 10.72 -0.03
N CYS A 205 5.55 9.41 -0.28
CA CYS A 205 5.95 8.82 -1.56
C CYS A 205 4.96 9.19 -2.66
N TRP A 206 3.65 9.14 -2.35
CA TRP A 206 2.59 9.51 -3.28
C TRP A 206 2.68 10.96 -3.75
N ILE A 207 2.86 11.92 -2.84
CA ILE A 207 3.03 13.35 -3.23
C ILE A 207 4.25 13.54 -4.13
N THR A 208 5.35 12.84 -3.85
CA THR A 208 6.56 12.90 -4.67
C THR A 208 6.31 12.43 -6.10
N ILE A 209 5.56 11.33 -6.28
CA ILE A 209 5.16 10.87 -7.63
C ILE A 209 4.30 11.91 -8.32
N PHE A 210 3.31 12.49 -7.63
CA PHE A 210 2.44 13.51 -8.23
C PHE A 210 3.20 14.76 -8.67
N LEU A 211 4.16 15.24 -7.85
CA LEU A 211 5.02 16.36 -8.22
C LEU A 211 5.90 16.05 -9.43
N LYS A 212 6.42 14.82 -9.54
CA LYS A 212 7.15 14.39 -10.74
C LYS A 212 6.24 14.30 -11.98
N LEU A 213 5.01 13.80 -11.84
CA LEU A 213 4.03 13.77 -12.94
C LEU A 213 3.68 15.18 -13.42
N ILE A 214 3.58 16.17 -12.53
CA ILE A 214 3.41 17.58 -12.90
C ILE A 214 4.61 18.08 -13.69
N THR A 215 5.83 17.75 -13.24
CA THR A 215 7.08 18.12 -13.92
C THR A 215 7.14 17.57 -15.35
N PHE A 216 6.60 16.37 -15.58
CA PHE A 216 6.49 15.77 -16.92
C PHE A 216 5.19 16.12 -17.66
N SER A 217 4.36 17.01 -17.11
CA SER A 217 3.06 17.43 -17.66
C SER A 217 2.06 16.28 -17.89
N SER A 218 2.17 15.19 -17.12
CA SER A 218 1.33 13.99 -17.20
C SER A 218 0.06 14.10 -16.35
N TYR A 219 -0.71 15.17 -16.53
CA TYR A 219 -1.85 15.53 -15.68
C TYR A 219 -2.98 14.49 -15.65
N ARG A 220 -3.23 13.82 -16.77
CA ARG A 220 -4.26 12.78 -16.87
C ARG A 220 -3.95 11.60 -15.98
N ASP A 221 -2.67 11.27 -15.83
CA ASP A 221 -2.24 10.12 -15.06
C ASP A 221 -2.32 10.39 -13.56
N ILE A 222 -2.17 11.67 -13.13
CA ILE A 222 -2.49 12.11 -11.77
C ILE A 222 -3.95 11.81 -11.42
N LEU A 223 -4.90 12.25 -12.26
CA LEU A 223 -6.33 12.03 -11.99
C LEU A 223 -6.68 10.54 -11.96
N LYS A 224 -6.12 9.74 -12.89
CA LYS A 224 -6.33 8.29 -12.90
C LYS A 224 -5.80 7.61 -11.65
N LEU A 225 -4.64 8.05 -11.14
CA LEU A 225 -4.04 7.48 -9.94
C LEU A 225 -4.83 7.88 -8.69
N LEU A 226 -5.29 9.13 -8.61
CA LEU A 226 -6.16 9.57 -7.52
C LEU A 226 -7.48 8.79 -7.51
N ASP A 227 -8.19 8.75 -8.64
CA ASP A 227 -9.45 8.04 -8.80
C ASP A 227 -9.35 6.55 -8.45
N LYS A 228 -8.27 5.88 -8.88
CA LYS A 228 -8.00 4.48 -8.51
C LYS A 228 -7.79 4.27 -7.02
N ASN A 229 -7.35 5.28 -6.29
CA ASN A 229 -7.04 5.20 -4.86
C ASN A 229 -8.12 5.82 -3.98
N THR A 230 -9.07 6.57 -4.56
CA THR A 230 -10.24 7.08 -3.86
C THR A 230 -11.10 5.91 -3.36
N GLY A 231 -11.35 5.86 -2.05
CA GLY A 231 -12.18 4.80 -1.44
C GLY A 231 -11.45 3.48 -1.14
N LYS A 232 -10.12 3.42 -1.28
CA LYS A 232 -9.33 2.31 -0.73
C LYS A 232 -9.25 2.39 0.80
N ILE A 233 -8.63 1.37 1.41
CA ILE A 233 -8.43 1.08 2.84
C ILE A 233 -8.12 2.29 3.75
N CYS A 234 -7.59 3.41 3.22
CA CYS A 234 -7.31 4.64 3.97
C CYS A 234 -8.29 5.77 3.62
N ALA A 235 -8.65 6.57 4.63
CA ALA A 235 -9.57 7.70 4.46
C ALA A 235 -8.97 8.84 3.59
N ALA A 236 -7.64 9.00 3.60
CA ALA A 236 -6.94 10.00 2.79
C ALA A 236 -5.63 9.45 2.19
N LEU A 237 -5.43 9.61 0.88
CA LEU A 237 -4.20 9.22 0.18
C LEU A 237 -3.02 10.14 0.50
N LEU A 238 -3.29 11.44 0.59
CA LEU A 238 -2.32 12.49 0.92
C LEU A 238 -2.75 13.18 2.20
N SER A 239 -1.82 13.80 2.91
CA SER A 239 -2.17 14.69 4.02
C SER A 239 -2.83 15.97 3.50
N GLU A 240 -3.45 16.74 4.40
CA GLU A 240 -4.04 18.03 4.03
C GLU A 240 -2.98 19.01 3.51
N GLU A 241 -1.81 19.04 4.16
CA GLU A 241 -0.67 19.87 3.75
C GLU A 241 -0.13 19.47 2.37
N ASP A 242 0.05 18.17 2.12
CA ASP A 242 0.51 17.69 0.81
C ASP A 242 -0.51 17.98 -0.28
N THR A 243 -1.80 17.84 0.03
CA THR A 243 -2.88 18.15 -0.91
C THR A 243 -2.91 19.64 -1.23
N HIS A 244 -2.69 20.49 -0.23
CA HIS A 244 -2.61 21.94 -0.41
C HIS A 244 -1.41 22.30 -1.29
N SER A 245 -0.22 21.77 -0.99
CA SER A 245 1.00 21.97 -1.78
C SER A 245 0.82 21.52 -3.23
N LEU A 246 0.19 20.35 -3.44
CA LEU A 246 -0.11 19.82 -4.77
C LEU A 246 -1.06 20.72 -5.55
N THR A 247 -2.20 21.07 -4.94
CA THR A 247 -3.22 21.90 -5.59
C THR A 247 -2.69 23.29 -5.88
N GLN A 248 -1.90 23.90 -5.00
CA GLN A 248 -1.27 25.19 -5.24
C GLN A 248 -0.29 25.14 -6.43
N THR A 249 0.56 24.11 -6.49
CA THR A 249 1.51 23.91 -7.61
C THR A 249 0.77 23.76 -8.94
N VAL A 250 -0.32 23.00 -8.96
CA VAL A 250 -1.12 22.78 -10.17
C VAL A 250 -1.91 24.02 -10.57
N MET A 251 -2.39 24.80 -9.60
CA MET A 251 -3.25 25.95 -9.83
C MET A 251 -2.56 27.09 -10.60
N GLU A 252 -1.24 27.18 -10.50
CA GLU A 252 -0.42 28.09 -11.33
C GLU A 252 -0.44 27.70 -12.81
N VAL A 253 -0.66 26.42 -13.12
CA VAL A 253 -0.67 25.87 -14.48
C VAL A 253 -2.09 25.73 -15.03
N ASP A 254 -2.98 25.10 -14.27
CA ASP A 254 -4.37 24.83 -14.63
C ASP A 254 -5.26 24.80 -13.38
N CYS A 255 -6.07 25.85 -13.20
CA CYS A 255 -6.99 25.96 -12.06
C CYS A 255 -8.14 24.93 -12.11
N PHE A 256 -8.56 24.48 -13.29
CA PHE A 256 -9.58 23.43 -13.40
C PHE A 256 -9.02 22.07 -13.02
N LEU A 257 -7.77 21.79 -13.34
CA LEU A 257 -7.09 20.58 -12.89
C LEU A 257 -6.90 20.59 -11.37
N ALA A 258 -6.51 21.72 -10.79
CA ALA A 258 -6.39 21.88 -9.33
C ALA A 258 -7.74 21.61 -8.64
N LEU A 259 -8.85 22.14 -9.18
CA LEU A 259 -10.19 21.85 -8.68
C LEU A 259 -10.53 20.36 -8.78
N LYS A 260 -10.25 19.70 -9.90
CA LYS A 260 -10.49 18.26 -10.06
C LYS A 260 -9.73 17.43 -9.04
N ILE A 261 -8.46 17.77 -8.78
CA ILE A 261 -7.64 17.12 -7.74
C ILE A 261 -8.28 17.36 -6.37
N ALA A 262 -8.63 18.60 -6.04
CA ALA A 262 -9.26 18.93 -4.76
C ALA A 262 -10.57 18.16 -4.53
N LEU A 263 -11.40 17.99 -5.57
CA LEU A 263 -12.66 17.26 -5.50
C LEU A 263 -12.49 15.75 -5.22
N LEU A 264 -11.35 15.17 -5.57
CA LEU A 264 -11.03 13.76 -5.29
C LEU A 264 -10.48 13.54 -3.87
N MET A 265 -10.27 14.61 -3.11
CA MET A 265 -9.67 14.58 -1.78
C MET A 265 -10.71 14.90 -0.70
N PRO A 266 -10.56 14.36 0.52
CA PRO A 266 -11.55 14.52 1.59
C PRO A 266 -11.53 15.90 2.27
N TYR A 267 -10.83 16.89 1.71
CA TYR A 267 -10.56 18.18 2.35
C TYR A 267 -11.48 19.28 1.82
N GLU A 268 -12.47 19.69 2.62
CA GLU A 268 -13.45 20.72 2.25
C GLU A 268 -12.83 22.10 2.05
N VAL A 269 -11.93 22.52 2.94
CA VAL A 269 -11.27 23.83 2.87
C VAL A 269 -10.52 24.00 1.55
N ILE A 270 -9.82 22.95 1.09
CA ILE A 270 -9.08 22.97 -0.18
C ILE A 270 -10.03 23.01 -1.38
N ARG A 271 -11.15 22.27 -1.32
CA ARG A 271 -12.19 22.27 -2.36
C ARG A 271 -12.81 23.66 -2.54
N LEU A 272 -13.24 24.29 -1.45
CA LEU A 272 -13.82 25.63 -1.47
C LEU A 272 -12.82 26.66 -2.02
N ARG A 273 -11.57 26.63 -1.55
CA ARG A 273 -10.53 27.53 -2.06
C ARG A 273 -10.29 27.38 -3.56
N CYS A 274 -10.25 26.16 -4.08
CA CYS A 274 -10.09 25.94 -5.52
C CYS A 274 -11.31 26.44 -6.30
N LEU A 275 -12.52 26.30 -5.75
CA LEU A 275 -13.76 26.75 -6.34
C LEU A 275 -13.81 28.27 -6.44
N ASP A 276 -13.48 28.99 -5.36
CA ASP A 276 -13.41 30.46 -5.34
C ASP A 276 -12.45 31.00 -6.41
N ILE A 277 -11.32 30.33 -6.60
CA ILE A 277 -10.31 30.74 -7.59
C ILE A 277 -10.78 30.47 -9.01
N VAL A 278 -11.47 29.36 -9.25
CA VAL A 278 -12.08 29.09 -10.57
C VAL A 278 -13.20 30.09 -10.86
N GLU A 279 -14.06 30.40 -9.88
CA GLU A 279 -15.11 31.41 -10.02
C GLU A 279 -14.53 32.79 -10.32
N SER A 280 -13.44 33.19 -9.66
CA SER A 280 -12.77 34.47 -9.93
C SER A 280 -12.18 34.61 -11.34
N LYS A 281 -12.00 33.49 -12.06
CA LYS A 281 -11.43 33.43 -13.41
C LYS A 281 -12.48 33.25 -14.52
N LEU A 282 -13.73 32.97 -14.15
CA LEU A 282 -14.88 32.84 -15.06
C LEU A 282 -15.56 34.19 -15.29
#